data_AF-A0A9D1LY49-F1
#
_entry.id   AF-A0A9D1LY49-F1
#
_cell.length_a   1.000
_cell.length_b   1.000
_cell.length_c   1.000
_cell.angle_alpha   90.00
_cell.angle_beta   90.00
_cell.angle_gamma   90.00
#
_symmetry.space_group_name_H-M   'P 1'
#
loop_
_entity.id
_entity.type
_entity.pdbx_description
1 polymer ?
#
loop_
_entity_poly.entity_id
_entity_poly.type
_entity_poly.pdbx_seq_one_letter_code
_entity_poly.pdbx_strand_id
1 'polypeptide(L)' 'MKNESHETNICPYCGKAYTVRPALSRKDGKTLICPDCGIREALTGLGIDWEEQEKILEAIHRNMSD' A
#
# COMPACT_ATOMS: atom_id res chain seq x y z
N MET A 1 -14.60 17.20 -13.62
CA MET A 1 -13.61 17.63 -12.61
C MET A 1 -13.51 16.50 -11.60
N LYS A 2 -12.40 15.75 -11.56
CA LYS A 2 -12.18 14.78 -10.48
C LYS A 2 -11.60 15.57 -9.33
N ASN A 3 -12.41 15.78 -8.30
CA ASN A 3 -11.99 16.47 -7.09
C ASN A 3 -11.00 15.53 -6.38
N GLU A 4 -9.70 15.78 -6.55
CA GLU A 4 -8.67 15.17 -5.73
C GLU A 4 -8.65 15.92 -4.39
N SER A 5 -9.63 15.61 -3.53
CA SER A 5 -9.51 15.95 -2.13
C SER A 5 -8.32 15.18 -1.58
N HIS A 6 -7.23 15.90 -1.29
CA HIS A 6 -6.04 15.34 -0.65
C HIS A 6 -6.38 15.08 0.83
N GLU A 7 -7.31 14.17 1.08
CA GLU A 7 -7.68 13.73 2.41
C GLU A 7 -6.60 12.77 2.91
N THR A 8 -5.90 13.19 3.95
CA THR A 8 -4.96 12.33 4.67
C THR A 8 -5.76 11.21 5.34
N ASN A 9 -5.60 10.00 4.84
CA ASN A 9 -6.22 8.79 5.38
C ASN A 9 -5.24 8.09 6.33
N ILE A 10 -5.76 7.37 7.32
CA ILE A 10 -4.95 6.51 8.19
C ILE A 10 -5.17 5.06 7.79
N CYS A 11 -4.09 4.33 7.49
CA CYS A 11 -4.20 2.93 7.12
C CYS A 11 -4.65 2.10 8.33
N PRO A 12 -5.75 1.34 8.24
CA PRO A 12 -6.23 0.54 9.37
C PRO A 12 -5.31 -0.64 9.72
N TYR A 13 -4.35 -0.99 8.85
CA TYR A 13 -3.44 -2.13 9.07
C TYR A 13 -2.10 -1.75 9.69
N CYS A 14 -1.52 -0.62 9.28
CA CYS A 14 -0.21 -0.19 9.77
C CYS A 14 -0.24 1.12 10.56
N GLY A 15 -1.40 1.79 10.64
CA GLY A 15 -1.57 3.06 11.35
C GLY A 15 -0.89 4.26 10.70
N LYS A 16 -0.19 4.09 9.56
CA LYS A 16 0.49 5.18 8.86
C LYS A 16 -0.51 6.05 8.10
N ALA A 17 -0.29 7.35 8.15
CA ALA A 17 -0.99 8.31 7.30
C ALA A 17 -0.56 8.16 5.84
N TYR A 18 -1.50 8.33 4.91
CA TYR A 18 -1.24 8.33 3.47
C TYR A 18 -2.19 9.30 2.75
N THR A 19 -1.69 9.96 1.73
CA THR A 19 -2.44 10.94 0.91
C THR A 19 -2.68 10.46 -0.51
N VAL A 20 -1.97 9.40 -0.91
CA VAL A 20 -2.06 8.77 -2.23
C VAL A 20 -3.33 7.91 -2.35
N ARG A 21 -3.68 7.53 -3.57
CA ARG A 21 -4.86 6.69 -3.84
C ARG A 21 -4.80 5.38 -3.02
N PRO A 22 -5.84 5.04 -2.24
CA PRO A 22 -5.87 3.81 -1.47
C PRO A 22 -5.88 2.56 -2.35
N ALA A 23 -5.33 1.47 -1.81
CA ALA A 23 -5.47 0.13 -2.34
C ALA A 23 -6.67 -0.59 -1.69
N LEU A 24 -7.33 -1.48 -2.42
CA LEU A 24 -8.37 -2.35 -1.88
C LEU A 24 -7.72 -3.62 -1.32
N SER A 25 -8.00 -3.98 -0.07
CA SER A 25 -7.41 -5.15 0.57
C SER A 25 -7.78 -6.44 -0.18
N ARG A 26 -6.79 -7.31 -0.38
CA ARG A 26 -6.96 -8.64 -0.97
C ARG A 26 -7.54 -9.66 0.03
N LYS A 27 -7.51 -9.37 1.33
CA LYS A 27 -8.07 -10.24 2.37
C LYS A 27 -9.60 -10.26 2.34
N ASP A 28 -10.22 -9.10 2.13
CA ASP A 28 -11.68 -8.94 2.21
C ASP A 28 -12.34 -8.29 0.98
N GLY A 29 -11.56 -7.73 0.06
CA GLY A 29 -12.06 -7.05 -1.14
C GLY A 29 -12.87 -5.79 -0.86
N LYS A 30 -12.77 -5.22 0.35
CA LYS A 30 -13.63 -4.11 0.81
C LYS A 30 -12.85 -3.01 1.52
N THR A 31 -11.87 -3.37 2.34
CA THR A 31 -11.14 -2.41 3.18
C THR A 31 -10.16 -1.61 2.34
N LEU A 32 -10.22 -0.27 2.45
CA LEU A 32 -9.25 0.63 1.84
C LEU A 32 -8.01 0.75 2.75
N ILE A 33 -6.83 0.48 2.19
CA ILE A 33 -5.54 0.45 2.88
C ILE A 33 -4.51 1.30 2.13
N CYS A 34 -3.39 1.62 2.79
CA CYS A 34 -2.31 2.31 2.10
C CYS A 34 -1.68 1.42 1.00
N PRO A 35 -1.08 2.01 -0.04
CA PRO A 35 -0.46 1.24 -1.12
C PRO A 35 0.59 0.23 -0.65
N ASP A 36 1.43 0.59 0.31
CA ASP A 36 2.47 -0.30 0.85
C ASP A 36 1.89 -1.56 1.50
N CYS A 37 0.75 -1.44 2.20
CA CYS A 37 0.06 -2.61 2.75
C CYS A 37 -0.57 -3.45 1.64
N GLY A 38 -1.12 -2.81 0.60
CA GLY A 38 -1.64 -3.51 -0.57
C GLY A 38 -0.58 -4.30 -1.34
N ILE A 39 0.64 -3.75 -1.45
CA ILE A 39 1.80 -4.44 -2.04
C ILE A 39 2.16 -5.66 -1.19
N ARG A 40 2.29 -5.51 0.14
CA ARG A 40 2.58 -6.64 1.05
C ARG A 40 1.56 -7.77 0.92
N GLU A 41 0.27 -7.44 0.81
CA GLU A 41 -0.76 -8.45 0.59
C GLU A 41 -0.62 -9.15 -0.77
N ALA A 42 -0.29 -8.41 -1.82
CA ALA A 42 -0.05 -8.99 -3.14
C ALA A 42 1.14 -9.96 -3.11
N LEU A 43 2.26 -9.54 -2.52
CA LEU A 43 3.49 -10.34 -2.43
C LEU A 43 3.30 -11.56 -1.52
N THR A 44 2.58 -11.41 -0.41
CA THR A 44 2.19 -12.54 0.45
C THR A 44 1.37 -13.57 -0.32
N GLY A 45 0.43 -13.11 -1.18
CA GLY A 45 -0.36 -14.00 -2.05
C GLY A 45 0.47 -14.75 -3.09
N LEU A 46 1.66 -14.23 -3.44
CA LEU A 46 2.65 -14.89 -4.30
C LEU A 46 3.59 -15.82 -3.53
N GLY A 47 3.46 -15.92 -2.20
CA GLY A 47 4.33 -16.73 -1.36
C GLY A 47 5.72 -16.13 -1.10
N ILE A 48 5.89 -14.82 -1.33
CA ILE A 48 7.15 -14.11 -1.07
C ILE A 48 7.23 -13.83 0.43
N ASP A 49 8.37 -14.13 1.04
CA ASP A 49 8.58 -13.91 2.47
C ASP A 49 8.70 -12.43 2.84
N TRP A 50 8.65 -12.13 4.15
CA TRP A 50 8.69 -10.77 4.64
C TRP A 50 9.98 -10.01 4.30
N GLU A 51 11.14 -10.68 4.31
CA GLU A 51 12.41 -10.01 4.08
C GLU A 51 12.52 -9.54 2.63
N GLU A 52 12.11 -10.39 1.68
CA GLU A 52 12.08 -10.04 0.27
C GLU A 52 10.99 -9.00 -0.03
N GLN A 53 9.86 -9.03 0.69
CA GLN A 53 8.83 -8.00 0.59
C GLN A 53 9.37 -6.59 0.92
N GLU A 54 10.15 -6.46 1.99
CA GLU A 54 10.73 -5.17 2.37
C GLU A 54 11.73 -4.67 1.32
N LYS A 55 12.59 -5.54 0.77
CA LYS A 55 13.52 -5.19 -0.32
C LYS A 55 12.80 -4.70 -1.58
N ILE A 56 11.69 -5.37 -1.94
CA ILE A 56 10.86 -4.97 -3.08
C ILE A 56 10.23 -3.60 -2.84
N LEU A 57 9.69 -3.36 -1.64
CA LEU A 57 9.10 -2.08 -1.27
C LEU A 57 10.12 -0.95 -1.31
N GLU A 58 11.31 -1.16 -0.75
CA GLU A 58 12.42 -0.20 -0.80
C GLU A 58 12.80 0.14 -2.25
N ALA A 59 12.89 -0.87 -3.12
CA ALA A 59 13.18 -0.66 -4.54
C ALA A 59 12.09 0.14 -5.25
N ILE A 60 10.81 -0.09 -4.94
CA ILE A 60 9.68 0.68 -5.48
C ILE A 60 9.77 2.14 -5.00
N HIS A 61 9.95 2.37 -3.71
CA HIS A 61 10.05 3.73 -3.16
C HIS A 61 11.23 4.49 -3.77
N ARG A 62 12.39 3.84 -3.93
CA ARG A 62 13.56 4.44 -4.59
C ARG A 62 13.27 4.89 -6.02
N ASN A 63 12.50 4.09 -6.79
CA ASN A 63 12.21 4.38 -8.19
C ASN A 63 11.00 5.31 -8.40
N MET A 64 10.15 5.49 -7.38
CA MET A 64 8.94 6.31 -7.42
C MET A 64 9.11 7.68 -6.74
N SER A 65 10.29 7.96 -6.19
CA SER A 65 10.63 9.24 -5.54
C SER A 65 11.16 10.30 -6.53
N ASP A 66 11.09 10.03 -7.84
CA ASP A 66 11.44 10.96 -8.93
C ASP A 66 10.21 11.68 -9.49
#